data_AF-A0A5B0FDQ3-F1
#
_entry.id   AF-A0A5B0FDQ3-F1
#
_cell.length_a   1.000
_cell.length_b   1.000
_cell.length_c   1.000
_cell.angle_alpha   90.00
_cell.angle_beta   90.00
_cell.angle_gamma   90.00
#
_symmetry.space_group_name_H-M   'P 1'
#
loop_
_entity.id
_entity.type
_entity.pdbx_description
1 polymer ?
#
loop_
_entity_poly.entity_id
_entity_poly.type
_entity_poly.pdbx_seq_one_letter_code
_entity_poly.pdbx_strand_id
1 'polypeptide(L)'
;MKKTLPFLITLLISLSCKDENPASKLTACGVKDPIRNLPWLRELMDKAKADKQEDMLTITLVEIGGEQVINYSLLHMSCIGCVAYHCDGSRLDWENYSQEELKEFQENIWGDKGKRIILWPEK
;
A
#
# COMPACT_ATOMS: atom_id res chain seq x y z
N MET A 1 -10.17 -44.72 -46.83
CA MET A 1 -10.25 -44.94 -45.37
C MET A 1 -9.47 -43.85 -44.66
N LYS A 2 -10.13 -43.14 -43.75
CA LYS A 2 -9.63 -41.97 -43.02
C LYS A 2 -8.47 -42.39 -42.09
N LYS A 3 -7.36 -41.65 -42.11
CA LYS A 3 -6.38 -41.64 -41.01
C LYS A 3 -6.09 -40.19 -40.67
N THR A 4 -6.92 -39.67 -39.78
CA THR A 4 -6.63 -38.49 -38.96
C THR A 4 -5.54 -38.83 -37.96
N LEU A 5 -4.70 -37.84 -37.60
CA LEU A 5 -4.15 -37.55 -36.26
C LEU A 5 -2.72 -36.97 -36.38
N PRO A 6 -2.31 -36.01 -35.54
CA PRO A 6 -3.04 -34.89 -34.95
C PRO A 6 -2.39 -33.55 -35.29
N PHE A 7 -3.23 -32.51 -35.30
CA PHE A 7 -2.83 -31.12 -35.19
C PHE A 7 -1.99 -30.98 -33.90
N LEU A 8 -0.71 -30.64 -34.05
CA LEU A 8 0.19 -30.34 -32.94
C LEU A 8 -0.43 -29.14 -32.20
N ILE A 9 -1.07 -29.43 -31.09
CA ILE A 9 -1.59 -28.48 -30.11
C ILE A 9 -0.37 -27.70 -29.64
N THR A 10 -0.13 -26.54 -30.26
CA THR A 10 0.82 -25.55 -29.78
C THR A 10 0.26 -25.03 -28.48
N LEU A 11 0.79 -25.65 -27.44
CA LEU A 11 0.71 -25.39 -26.02
C LEU A 11 1.18 -23.96 -25.71
N LEU A 12 0.47 -22.94 -26.21
CA LEU A 12 0.53 -21.58 -25.69
C LEU A 12 -0.43 -21.53 -24.51
N ILE A 13 -0.06 -22.25 -23.45
CA ILE A 13 -0.60 -22.00 -22.12
C ILE A 13 -0.12 -20.59 -21.79
N SER A 14 -0.99 -19.62 -22.06
CA SER A 14 -0.94 -18.30 -21.46
C SER A 14 -1.04 -18.49 -19.95
N LEU A 15 0.12 -18.73 -19.32
CA LEU A 15 0.37 -18.34 -17.94
C LEU A 15 0.26 -16.82 -17.90
N SER A 16 -0.97 -16.33 -17.95
CA SER A 16 -1.33 -15.03 -17.41
C SER A 16 -1.03 -15.18 -15.92
N CYS A 17 0.15 -14.71 -15.52
CA CYS A 17 0.40 -14.36 -14.13
C CYS A 17 -0.73 -13.41 -13.76
N LYS A 18 -1.71 -13.93 -13.03
CA LYS A 18 -2.65 -13.08 -12.30
C LYS A 18 -1.75 -12.43 -11.25
N ASP A 19 -1.33 -11.21 -11.52
CA ASP A 19 -0.57 -10.42 -10.56
C ASP A 19 -1.50 -10.20 -9.36
N GLU A 20 -1.43 -11.11 -8.40
CA GLU A 20 -2.15 -11.00 -7.16
C GLU A 20 -1.41 -9.93 -6.35
N ASN A 21 -1.89 -8.69 -6.45
CA ASN A 21 -1.35 -7.55 -5.73
C ASN A 21 -1.03 -7.94 -4.27
N PRO A 22 0.26 -7.93 -3.85
CA PRO A 22 0.68 -8.33 -2.52
C PRO A 22 -0.05 -7.57 -1.40
N ALA A 23 -0.45 -6.31 -1.64
CA ALA A 23 -1.19 -5.51 -0.68
C ALA A 23 -2.60 -6.07 -0.39
N SER A 24 -3.23 -6.76 -1.35
CA SER A 24 -4.55 -7.40 -1.19
C SER A 24 -4.55 -8.59 -0.22
N LYS A 25 -3.37 -9.17 0.05
CA LYS A 25 -3.19 -10.30 0.97
C LYS A 25 -2.66 -9.87 2.34
N LEU A 26 -2.16 -8.64 2.45
CA LEU A 26 -1.62 -8.10 3.69
C LEU A 26 -2.73 -7.97 4.74
N THR A 27 -2.40 -8.31 5.98
CA THR A 27 -3.21 -7.96 7.15
C THR A 27 -2.51 -6.86 7.93
N ALA A 28 -3.19 -5.74 8.12
CA ALA A 28 -2.70 -4.59 8.86
C ALA A 28 -3.87 -3.91 9.56
N CYS A 29 -3.64 -3.30 10.71
CA CYS A 29 -4.69 -2.66 11.50
C CYS A 29 -5.86 -3.60 11.82
N GLY A 30 -5.56 -4.89 12.05
CA GLY A 30 -6.56 -5.92 12.36
C GLY A 30 -7.45 -6.33 11.17
N VAL A 31 -7.25 -5.79 9.97
CA VAL A 31 -8.03 -6.15 8.78
C VAL A 31 -7.15 -6.67 7.66
N LYS A 32 -7.67 -7.62 6.89
CA LYS A 32 -7.06 -8.01 5.62
C LYS A 32 -7.34 -6.91 4.61
N ASP A 33 -6.39 -6.59 3.74
CA ASP A 33 -6.58 -5.68 2.63
C ASP A 33 -7.04 -4.26 3.08
N PRO A 34 -6.17 -3.55 3.80
CA PRO A 34 -6.54 -2.32 4.51
C PRO A 34 -7.10 -1.22 3.60
N ILE A 35 -6.62 -1.10 2.36
CA ILE A 35 -7.13 -0.10 1.38
C ILE A 35 -8.63 -0.26 1.15
N ARG A 36 -9.13 -1.50 1.10
CA ARG A 36 -10.53 -1.80 0.80
C ARG A 36 -11.39 -1.99 2.07
N ASN A 37 -10.78 -2.46 3.16
CA ASN A 37 -11.50 -2.89 4.37
C ASN A 37 -11.35 -1.97 5.59
N LEU A 38 -10.46 -0.97 5.59
CA LEU A 38 -10.51 0.13 6.57
C LEU A 38 -11.45 1.23 6.03
N PRO A 39 -12.61 1.49 6.67
CA PRO A 39 -13.59 2.43 6.14
C PRO A 39 -13.03 3.84 5.92
N TRP A 40 -12.31 4.37 6.91
CA TRP A 40 -11.71 5.71 6.84
C TRP A 40 -10.66 5.82 5.73
N LEU A 41 -9.88 4.76 5.52
CA LEU A 41 -8.84 4.74 4.49
C LEU A 41 -9.46 4.65 3.09
N ARG A 42 -10.52 3.85 2.94
CA ARG A 42 -11.29 3.76 1.71
C ARG A 42 -11.90 5.12 1.34
N GLU A 43 -12.45 5.84 2.31
CA GLU A 43 -12.99 7.19 2.08
C GLU A 43 -11.91 8.18 1.62
N LEU A 44 -10.71 8.14 2.21
CA LEU A 44 -9.58 8.95 1.73
C LEU A 44 -9.17 8.59 0.30
N MET A 45 -9.16 7.29 -0.04
CA MET A 45 -8.88 6.84 -1.40
C MET A 45 -9.95 7.27 -2.40
N ASP A 46 -11.22 7.17 -2.04
CA ASP A 46 -12.33 7.59 -2.89
C ASP A 46 -12.29 9.10 -3.12
N LYS A 47 -11.94 9.87 -2.08
CA LYS A 47 -11.69 11.30 -2.20
C LYS A 47 -10.53 11.62 -3.15
N ALA A 48 -9.39 10.93 -2.99
CA ALA A 48 -8.24 11.13 -3.87
C ALA A 48 -8.58 10.86 -5.34
N LYS A 49 -9.35 9.79 -5.62
CA LYS A 49 -9.85 9.48 -6.97
C LYS A 49 -10.82 10.55 -7.50
N ALA A 50 -11.74 11.01 -6.66
CA ALA A 50 -12.67 12.09 -7.03
C ALA A 50 -11.92 13.38 -7.39
N ASP A 51 -10.84 13.67 -6.66
CA ASP A 51 -9.97 14.82 -6.86
C ASP A 51 -8.93 14.61 -7.99
N LYS A 52 -8.87 13.42 -8.61
CA LYS A 52 -7.90 13.00 -9.65
C LYS A 52 -6.43 13.05 -9.18
N GLN A 53 -6.21 12.65 -7.94
CA GLN A 53 -4.92 12.67 -7.25
C GLN A 53 -4.38 11.27 -6.96
N GLU A 54 -5.11 10.20 -7.32
CA GLU A 54 -4.75 8.81 -7.04
C GLU A 54 -3.42 8.39 -7.66
N ASP A 55 -3.06 8.95 -8.81
CA ASP A 55 -1.77 8.69 -9.49
C ASP A 55 -0.59 9.38 -8.79
N MET A 56 -0.88 10.41 -7.98
CA MET A 56 0.10 11.14 -7.18
C MET A 56 0.14 10.64 -5.73
N LEU A 57 -0.76 9.73 -5.37
CA LEU A 57 -0.91 9.22 -4.02
C LEU A 57 0.00 8.03 -3.80
N THR A 58 0.68 8.04 -2.66
CA THR A 58 1.38 6.90 -2.09
C THR A 58 0.88 6.68 -0.68
N ILE A 59 0.44 5.46 -0.39
CA ILE A 59 0.06 5.04 0.95
C ILE A 59 0.99 3.94 1.39
N THR A 60 1.61 4.13 2.56
CA THR A 60 2.58 3.19 3.12
C THR A 60 2.22 2.84 4.54
N LEU A 61 2.32 1.55 4.88
CA LEU A 61 2.32 1.06 6.24
C LEU A 61 3.76 1.07 6.76
N VAL A 62 3.94 1.61 7.96
CA VAL A 62 5.21 1.58 8.70
C VAL A 62 4.97 1.20 10.16
N GLU A 63 6.03 0.78 10.82
CA GLU A 63 6.04 0.51 12.25
C GLU A 63 6.87 1.58 12.96
N ILE A 64 6.37 2.10 14.08
CA ILE A 64 7.09 3.03 14.96
C ILE A 64 6.83 2.57 16.39
N GLY A 65 7.88 2.26 17.15
CA GLY A 65 7.69 1.81 18.55
C GLY A 65 6.80 0.56 18.70
N GLY A 66 6.70 -0.28 17.65
CA GLY A 66 5.81 -1.45 17.61
C GLY A 66 4.35 -1.15 17.21
N GLU A 67 3.99 0.11 16.95
CA GLU A 67 2.68 0.51 16.46
C GLU A 67 2.64 0.56 14.93
N GLN A 68 1.55 0.05 14.35
CA GLN A 68 1.27 0.17 12.92
C GLN A 68 0.69 1.55 12.58
N VAL A 69 1.37 2.26 11.67
CA VAL A 69 1.01 3.61 11.25
C VAL A 69 0.87 3.66 9.73
N ILE A 70 -0.19 4.31 9.26
CA ILE A 70 -0.45 4.51 7.83
C ILE A 70 -0.06 5.92 7.44
N ASN A 71 1.02 6.05 6.68
CA ASN A 71 1.41 7.30 6.05
C ASN A 71 0.69 7.49 4.71
N TYR A 72 0.08 8.67 4.54
CA TYR A 72 -0.63 9.13 3.37
C TYR A 72 0.15 10.28 2.74
N SER A 73 0.63 10.12 1.51
CA SER A 73 1.49 11.12 0.89
C SER A 73 1.08 11.41 -0.55
N LEU A 74 0.79 12.67 -0.85
CA LEU A 74 0.63 13.14 -2.22
C LEU A 74 1.94 13.74 -2.72
N LEU A 75 2.30 13.49 -3.98
CA LEU A 75 3.56 13.96 -4.58
C LEU A 75 3.76 15.48 -4.46
N HIS A 76 2.68 16.26 -4.53
CA HIS A 76 2.73 17.73 -4.40
C HIS A 76 2.86 18.21 -2.95
N MET A 77 2.69 17.33 -1.96
CA MET A 77 3.01 17.69 -0.59
C MET A 77 4.52 17.82 -0.51
N SER A 78 5.03 18.98 -0.12
CA SER A 78 6.47 19.19 0.11
C SER A 78 7.01 18.41 1.32
N CYS A 79 6.31 17.35 1.74
CA CYS A 79 6.68 16.45 2.81
C CYS A 79 6.00 15.09 2.66
N ILE A 80 6.82 14.03 2.68
CA ILE A 80 6.35 12.65 2.86
C ILE A 80 6.50 12.35 4.35
N GLY A 81 5.46 11.81 4.96
CA GLY A 81 5.39 11.63 6.41
C GLY A 81 4.60 12.70 7.17
N CYS A 82 4.11 13.74 6.48
CA CYS A 82 3.34 14.81 7.12
C CYS A 82 1.92 14.42 7.54
N VAL A 83 1.35 13.45 6.85
CA VAL A 83 -0.01 12.98 7.10
C VAL A 83 0.11 11.50 7.40
N ALA A 84 0.03 11.16 8.68
CA ALA A 84 -0.01 9.79 9.12
C ALA A 84 -1.23 9.58 10.01
N TYR A 85 -1.72 8.34 10.02
CA TYR A 85 -2.90 7.94 10.77
C TYR A 85 -2.61 6.69 11.59
N HIS A 86 -3.20 6.66 12.78
CA HIS A 86 -3.32 5.46 13.58
C HIS A 86 -4.29 4.49 12.89
N CYS A 87 -4.28 3.23 13.29
CA CYS A 87 -5.16 2.22 12.71
C CYS A 87 -6.66 2.51 12.87
N ASP A 88 -7.04 3.30 13.88
CA ASP A 88 -8.41 3.75 14.11
C ASP A 88 -8.85 4.92 13.20
N GLY A 89 -7.93 5.49 12.42
CA GLY A 89 -8.17 6.60 11.51
C GLY A 89 -7.97 7.98 12.13
N SER A 90 -7.61 8.07 13.41
CA SER A 90 -7.16 9.33 14.01
C SER A 90 -5.81 9.74 13.43
N ARG A 91 -5.61 11.04 13.26
CA ARG A 91 -4.36 11.58 12.72
C ARG A 91 -3.27 11.53 13.79
N LEU A 92 -2.07 11.11 13.41
CA LEU A 92 -0.91 11.18 14.28
C LEU A 92 -0.60 12.62 14.63
N ASP A 93 -0.27 12.82 15.90
CA ASP A 93 0.32 14.04 16.41
C ASP A 93 1.80 13.78 16.74
N TRP A 94 2.67 14.31 15.90
CA TRP A 94 4.11 14.11 15.98
C TRP A 94 4.74 14.72 17.24
N GLU A 95 4.04 15.62 17.94
CA GLU A 95 4.51 16.19 19.21
C GLU A 95 4.56 15.14 20.33
N ASN A 96 3.81 14.03 20.19
CA ASN A 96 3.76 12.97 21.18
C ASN A 96 4.86 11.90 21.00
N TYR A 97 5.69 12.00 19.97
CA TYR A 97 6.73 11.02 19.66
C TYR A 97 8.12 11.52 20.06
N SER A 98 8.96 10.61 20.55
CA SER A 98 10.37 10.87 20.85
C SER A 98 11.18 11.13 19.58
N GLN A 99 12.37 11.72 19.73
CA GLN A 99 13.27 11.95 18.60
C GLN A 99 13.73 10.64 17.96
N GLU A 100 13.87 9.59 18.77
CA GLU A 100 14.21 8.24 18.33
C GLU A 100 13.10 7.65 17.46
N GLU A 101 11.84 7.77 17.86
CA GLU A 101 10.67 7.30 17.09
C GLU A 101 10.48 8.10 15.80
N LEU A 102 10.67 9.41 15.84
CA LEU A 102 10.62 10.26 14.65
C LEU A 102 11.72 9.86 13.65
N LYS A 103 12.92 9.55 14.15
CA LYS A 103 14.02 9.04 13.33
C LYS A 103 13.71 7.65 12.76
N GLU A 104 13.17 6.74 13.57
CA GLU A 104 12.73 5.42 13.11
C GLU A 104 11.72 5.54 11.97
N PHE A 105 10.72 6.41 12.13
CA PHE A 105 9.74 6.69 11.09
C PHE A 105 10.38 7.19 9.80
N GLN A 106 11.27 8.19 9.90
CA GLN A 106 11.98 8.72 8.74
C GLN A 106 12.84 7.67 8.05
N GLU A 107 13.58 6.85 8.80
CA GLU A 107 14.38 5.77 8.25
C GLU A 107 13.51 4.70 7.59
N ASN A 108 12.35 4.38 8.16
CA ASN A 108 11.41 3.42 7.59
C ASN A 108 10.77 3.91 6.29
N ILE A 109 10.47 5.21 6.18
CA ILE A 109 9.88 5.82 4.98
C ILE A 109 10.95 6.06 3.89
N TRP A 110 12.10 6.61 4.24
CA TRP A 110 13.06 7.17 3.29
C TRP A 110 14.35 6.37 3.14
N GLY A 111 14.71 5.60 4.15
CA GLY A 111 15.95 4.84 4.14
C GLY A 111 15.93 3.76 3.06
N ASP A 112 17.11 3.51 2.48
CA ASP A 112 17.33 2.42 1.52
C ASP A 112 16.96 1.04 2.11
N LYS A 113 17.03 0.92 3.44
CA LYS A 113 16.67 -0.27 4.21
C LYS A 113 15.39 -0.10 5.02
N GLY A 114 14.60 0.92 4.71
CA GLY A 114 13.37 1.22 5.44
C GLY A 114 12.35 0.08 5.34
N LYS A 115 11.61 -0.17 6.42
CA LYS A 115 10.66 -1.30 6.52
C LYS A 115 9.24 -0.97 6.04
N ARG A 116 9.07 0.06 5.21
CA ARG A 116 7.74 0.43 4.69
C ARG A 116 7.15 -0.64 3.79
N ILE A 117 5.85 -0.86 3.91
CA ILE A 117 5.05 -1.66 2.99
C ILE A 117 4.19 -0.71 2.18
N ILE A 118 4.29 -0.76 0.86
CA ILE A 118 3.46 0.06 -0.04
C ILE A 118 2.08 -0.58 -0.12
N LEU A 119 1.06 0.15 0.33
CA LEU A 119 -0.34 -0.22 0.20
C LEU A 119 -0.96 0.33 -1.09
N TRP A 120 -0.52 1.51 -1.53
CA TRP A 120 -0.92 2.15 -2.78
C TRP A 120 0.27 2.93 -3.39
N PRO A 121 0.48 2.90 -4.73
CA PRO A 121 -0.29 2.14 -5.72
C PRO A 121 -0.14 0.63 -5.57
N GLU A 122 -1.19 -0.10 -5.97
CA GLU A 122 -1.20 -1.56 -6.05
C GLU A 122 -0.24 -2.00 -7.17
N LYS A 123 0.82 -2.75 -6.83
CA LYS A 123 1.80 -3.30 -7.80
C LYS A 123 1.52 -4.75 -8.12
#